data_AF-A0AAW0FZ18-F1
#
_entry.id   AF-A0AAW0FZ18-F1
#
_cell.length_a   1.000
_cell.length_b   1.000
_cell.length_c   1.000
_cell.angle_alpha   90.00
_cell.angle_beta   90.00
_cell.angle_gamma   90.00
#
_symmetry.space_group_name_H-M   'P 1'
#
loop_
_entity.id
_entity.type
_entity.pdbx_description
1 polymer ?
#
loop_
_entity_poly.entity_id
_entity_poly.type
_entity_poly.pdbx_seq_one_letter_code
_entity_poly.pdbx_strand_id
1 'polypeptide(L)'
;MPIRQGCKLLAVPGYVICSLSFSHMFNWPSERLLGGLDVFLAYINNYVNTFMGKSITTWQWKDHLYEYFKNNDGDEKIKLLNSVDWDAWFYGEGLELPVKLEYDTSLAKQAYELATQWDAARSSSDLSQFSADDIKDFNTNQMIVFLERLEDAYAALPSTHIIQMGKLYGISSTPNVEIRQRFFKLALKDPKSDAAHVLPRRQRSGLLVNKVDKELAVSTFTKERESFNPIAQKLIERDLGLV
;
A
#
# COMPACT_ATOMS: atom_id res chain seq x y z
N MET A 1 1.00 0.87 -23.91
CA MET A 1 0.76 1.86 -22.82
C MET A 1 -0.70 1.71 -22.42
N PRO A 2 -1.06 1.56 -21.14
CA PRO A 2 -0.36 1.97 -19.93
C PRO A 2 0.25 0.80 -19.14
N ILE A 3 1.05 1.19 -18.16
CA ILE A 3 2.02 0.41 -17.39
C ILE A 3 1.31 -0.39 -16.31
N ARG A 4 1.55 -1.71 -16.29
CA ARG A 4 1.08 -2.64 -15.25
C ARG A 4 1.75 -2.29 -13.91
N GLN A 5 1.07 -1.55 -13.04
CA GLN A 5 1.35 -1.62 -11.61
C GLN A 5 0.81 -2.95 -11.10
N GLY A 6 1.74 -3.85 -10.76
CA GLY A 6 1.47 -5.26 -10.50
C GLY A 6 0.71 -5.48 -9.20
N CYS A 7 -0.60 -5.63 -9.32
CA CYS A 7 -1.33 -6.55 -8.45
C CYS A 7 -0.86 -7.96 -8.81
N LYS A 8 0.08 -8.53 -8.03
CA LYS A 8 0.42 -9.96 -8.16
C LYS A 8 -0.81 -10.75 -7.71
N LEU A 9 -1.68 -11.07 -8.67
CA LEU A 9 -2.73 -12.07 -8.53
C LEU A 9 -2.08 -13.40 -8.17
N LEU A 10 -2.04 -13.70 -6.88
CA LEU A 10 -1.82 -15.05 -6.40
C LEU A 10 -3.16 -15.77 -6.43
N ALA A 11 -3.51 -16.28 -7.62
CA ALA A 11 -4.59 -17.23 -7.77
C ALA A 11 -4.16 -18.55 -7.10
N VAL A 12 -4.50 -18.71 -5.83
CA VAL A 12 -4.64 -20.02 -5.19
C VAL A 12 -6.10 -20.41 -5.38
N PRO A 13 -6.42 -21.62 -5.87
CA PRO A 13 -7.81 -22.05 -6.00
C PRO A 13 -8.50 -21.97 -4.63
N GLY A 14 -9.49 -21.09 -4.49
CA GLY A 14 -10.33 -20.99 -3.30
C GLY A 14 -10.04 -19.82 -2.33
N TYR A 15 -8.97 -19.04 -2.51
CA TYR A 15 -8.72 -17.85 -1.68
C TYR A 15 -8.10 -16.70 -2.47
N VAL A 16 -8.85 -15.60 -2.60
CA VAL A 16 -8.32 -14.31 -3.04
C VAL A 16 -7.91 -13.53 -1.78
N ILE A 17 -6.62 -13.59 -1.43
CA ILE A 17 -6.07 -12.66 -0.42
C ILE A 17 -5.76 -11.36 -1.16
N CYS A 18 -6.75 -10.48 -1.25
CA CYS A 18 -6.56 -9.12 -1.72
C CYS A 18 -6.65 -8.16 -0.53
N SER A 19 -5.63 -7.35 -0.33
CA SER A 19 -5.64 -6.26 0.67
C SER A 19 -6.76 -5.25 0.42
N LEU A 20 -7.36 -5.26 -0.78
CA LEU A 20 -8.50 -4.42 -1.14
C LEU A 20 -9.81 -4.86 -0.48
N SER A 21 -9.99 -6.15 -0.15
CA SER A 21 -11.33 -6.71 0.11
C SER A 21 -11.99 -6.29 1.42
N PHE A 22 -11.24 -5.91 2.45
CA PHE A 22 -11.83 -5.60 3.77
C PHE A 22 -11.85 -4.11 4.11
N SER A 23 -10.74 -3.39 3.87
CA SER A 23 -10.61 -1.97 4.28
C SER A 23 -11.47 -1.02 3.43
N HIS A 24 -11.59 -1.29 2.13
CA HIS A 24 -12.29 -0.40 1.20
C HIS A 24 -13.81 -0.61 1.19
N MET A 25 -14.28 -1.81 1.51
CA MET A 25 -15.70 -2.18 1.41
C MET A 25 -16.53 -1.74 2.64
N PHE A 26 -15.91 -1.65 3.83
CA PHE A 26 -16.69 -1.68 5.08
C PHE A 26 -16.90 -0.35 5.81
N ASN A 27 -15.88 0.52 5.93
CA ASN A 27 -15.97 1.62 6.90
C ASN A 27 -16.41 2.95 6.31
N TRP A 28 -15.76 3.42 5.26
CA TRP A 28 -15.76 4.86 5.00
C TRP A 28 -16.94 5.39 4.16
N PRO A 29 -17.41 4.71 3.09
CA PRO A 29 -18.60 5.15 2.36
C PRO A 29 -19.85 5.12 3.24
N SER A 30 -19.99 4.05 4.03
CA SER A 30 -21.11 3.85 4.97
C SER A 30 -21.11 4.89 6.08
N GLU A 31 -19.94 5.26 6.63
CA GLU A 31 -19.84 6.28 7.68
C GLU A 31 -20.35 7.66 7.22
N ARG A 32 -19.87 8.16 6.07
CA ARG A 32 -20.31 9.46 5.54
C ARG A 32 -21.79 9.47 5.17
N LEU A 33 -22.24 8.36 4.57
CA LEU A 33 -23.62 8.18 4.15
C LEU A 33 -24.55 8.10 5.39
N LEU A 34 -24.18 7.34 6.40
CA LEU A 34 -25.03 7.05 7.56
C LEU A 34 -24.92 8.05 8.70
N GLY A 35 -24.30 9.22 8.48
CA GLY A 35 -24.37 10.36 9.41
C GLY A 35 -23.18 10.52 10.33
N GLY A 36 -22.02 9.97 9.95
CA GLY A 36 -20.75 10.17 10.62
C GLY A 36 -20.34 9.04 11.56
N LEU A 37 -19.15 9.18 12.12
CA LEU A 37 -18.46 8.17 12.92
C LEU A 37 -19.30 7.66 14.10
N ASP A 38 -19.97 8.55 14.83
CA ASP A 38 -20.67 8.19 16.07
C ASP A 38 -21.86 7.23 15.83
N VAL A 39 -22.63 7.48 14.78
CA VAL A 39 -23.76 6.63 14.38
C VAL A 39 -23.25 5.25 13.95
N PHE A 40 -22.16 5.23 13.20
CA PHE A 40 -21.58 3.98 12.70
C PHE A 40 -20.88 3.18 13.82
N LEU A 41 -20.23 3.84 14.78
CA LEU A 41 -19.65 3.18 15.96
C LEU A 41 -20.72 2.48 16.81
N ALA A 42 -21.90 3.10 16.98
CA ALA A 42 -23.02 2.48 17.67
C ALA A 42 -23.49 1.20 16.93
N TYR A 43 -23.58 1.25 15.60
CA TYR A 43 -23.86 0.06 14.78
C TYR A 43 -22.78 -1.02 14.94
N ILE A 44 -21.50 -0.66 14.88
CA ILE A 44 -20.39 -1.62 15.04
C ILE A 44 -20.49 -2.32 16.40
N ASN A 45 -20.77 -1.59 17.47
CA ASN A 45 -20.94 -2.18 18.80
C ASN A 45 -22.07 -3.22 18.81
N ASN A 46 -23.23 -2.87 18.23
CA ASN A 46 -24.35 -3.79 18.10
C ASN A 46 -24.01 -5.02 17.25
N TYR A 47 -23.40 -4.83 16.08
CA TYR A 47 -22.92 -5.88 15.19
C TYR A 47 -21.98 -6.87 15.90
N VAL A 48 -20.97 -6.34 16.61
CA VAL A 48 -20.01 -7.18 17.35
C VAL A 48 -20.72 -7.98 18.44
N ASN A 49 -21.63 -7.37 19.20
CA ASN A 49 -22.37 -8.07 20.25
C ASN A 49 -23.29 -9.17 19.70
N THR A 50 -23.93 -8.95 18.55
CA THR A 50 -24.86 -9.92 17.93
C THR A 50 -24.14 -11.15 17.38
N PHE A 51 -22.95 -10.94 16.80
CA PHE A 51 -22.19 -11.99 16.10
C PHE A 51 -20.93 -12.44 16.83
N MET A 52 -20.72 -12.02 18.07
CA MET A 52 -19.61 -12.48 18.89
C MET A 52 -19.62 -14.01 19.00
N GLY A 53 -18.50 -14.64 18.63
CA GLY A 53 -18.36 -16.10 18.65
C GLY A 53 -19.06 -16.86 17.52
N LYS A 54 -19.56 -16.16 16.48
CA LYS A 54 -20.21 -16.77 15.31
C LYS A 54 -19.40 -16.49 14.03
N SER A 55 -19.58 -17.34 13.04
CA SER A 55 -19.17 -17.08 11.65
C SER A 55 -20.39 -16.67 10.85
N ILE A 56 -20.27 -15.59 10.07
CA ILE A 56 -21.37 -15.04 9.28
C ILE A 56 -20.99 -14.85 7.82
N THR A 57 -22.01 -14.82 6.98
CA THR A 57 -21.91 -14.47 5.57
C THR A 57 -22.15 -12.98 5.35
N THR A 58 -21.70 -12.44 4.22
CA THR A 58 -21.96 -11.04 3.81
C THR A 58 -23.46 -10.72 3.77
N TRP A 59 -24.31 -11.68 3.42
CA TRP A 59 -25.76 -11.51 3.41
C TRP A 59 -26.34 -11.33 4.81
N GLN A 60 -25.92 -12.16 5.76
CA GLN A 60 -26.33 -12.02 7.16
C GLN A 60 -25.88 -10.67 7.75
N TRP A 61 -24.71 -10.18 7.35
CA TRP A 61 -24.28 -8.83 7.71
C TRP A 61 -25.17 -7.74 7.08
N LYS A 62 -25.47 -7.85 5.77
CA LYS A 62 -26.32 -6.87 5.07
C LYS A 62 -27.73 -6.82 5.68
N ASP A 63 -28.32 -7.97 5.97
CA ASP A 63 -29.64 -8.03 6.59
C ASP A 63 -29.64 -7.35 7.97
N HIS A 64 -28.61 -7.62 8.79
CA HIS A 64 -28.44 -6.99 10.10
C HIS A 64 -28.21 -5.46 9.99
N LEU A 65 -27.47 -5.00 8.99
CA LEU A 65 -27.28 -3.57 8.72
C LEU A 65 -28.63 -2.87 8.47
N TYR A 66 -29.44 -3.44 7.58
CA TYR A 66 -30.77 -2.90 7.28
C TYR A 66 -31.71 -2.95 8.48
N GLU A 67 -31.70 -4.05 9.25
CA GLU A 67 -32.53 -4.18 10.45
C GLU A 67 -32.15 -3.15 11.52
N TYR A 68 -30.86 -2.96 11.77
CA TYR A 68 -30.38 -2.00 12.75
C TYR A 68 -30.80 -0.56 12.40
N PHE A 69 -30.54 -0.12 11.17
CA PHE A 69 -30.86 1.25 10.76
C PHE A 69 -32.36 1.50 10.64
N LYS A 70 -33.15 0.48 10.31
CA LYS A 70 -34.61 0.55 10.34
C LYS A 70 -35.13 0.79 11.75
N ASN A 71 -34.55 0.11 12.74
CA ASN A 71 -35.01 0.17 14.13
C ASN A 71 -34.54 1.43 14.86
N ASN A 72 -33.37 1.99 14.53
CA ASN A 72 -32.79 3.12 15.26
C ASN A 72 -33.00 4.48 14.58
N ASP A 73 -32.93 4.55 13.25
CA ASP A 73 -32.89 5.83 12.50
C ASP A 73 -34.03 5.97 11.48
N GLY A 74 -34.88 4.94 11.34
CA GLY A 74 -36.10 4.97 10.53
C GLY A 74 -35.86 4.93 9.01
N ASP A 75 -36.92 5.28 8.26
CA ASP A 75 -36.99 5.08 6.80
C ASP A 75 -36.00 5.93 6.00
N GLU A 76 -35.47 7.02 6.56
CA GLU A 76 -34.52 7.89 5.85
C GLU A 76 -33.17 7.19 5.60
N LYS A 77 -32.63 6.48 6.59
CA LYS A 77 -31.39 5.70 6.41
C LYS A 77 -31.60 4.50 5.50
N ILE A 78 -32.78 3.90 5.51
CA ILE A 78 -33.12 2.79 4.61
C ILE A 78 -33.17 3.26 3.16
N LYS A 79 -33.78 4.42 2.88
CA LYS A 79 -33.75 5.03 1.53
C LYS A 79 -32.31 5.27 1.07
N LEU A 80 -31.46 5.70 1.99
CA LEU A 80 -30.06 5.97 1.69
C LEU A 80 -29.26 4.69 1.45
N LEU A 81 -29.46 3.64 2.25
CA LEU A 81 -28.89 2.31 2.01
C LEU A 81 -29.37 1.70 0.68
N ASN A 82 -30.61 1.97 0.28
CA ASN A 82 -31.15 1.56 -1.01
C ASN A 82 -30.58 2.34 -2.20
N SER A 83 -30.01 3.53 -1.97
CA SER A 83 -29.30 4.29 -3.01
C SER A 83 -27.90 3.75 -3.28
N VAL A 84 -27.38 2.86 -2.42
CA VAL A 84 -26.09 2.21 -2.60
C VAL A 84 -26.21 1.09 -3.63
N ASP A 85 -25.36 1.14 -4.65
CA ASP A 85 -25.25 0.07 -5.65
C ASP A 85 -24.48 -1.13 -5.08
N TRP A 86 -25.19 -1.96 -4.31
CA TRP A 86 -24.61 -3.15 -3.67
C TRP A 86 -24.00 -4.14 -4.66
N ASP A 87 -24.53 -4.22 -5.88
CA ASP A 87 -24.01 -5.15 -6.88
C ASP A 87 -22.65 -4.67 -7.40
N ALA A 88 -22.49 -3.37 -7.66
CA ALA A 88 -21.19 -2.79 -7.96
C ALA A 88 -20.20 -2.93 -6.79
N TRP A 89 -20.65 -2.82 -5.54
CA TRP A 89 -19.78 -2.97 -4.36
C TRP A 89 -19.35 -4.42 -4.09
N PHE A 90 -20.23 -5.41 -4.29
CA PHE A 90 -19.92 -6.81 -4.00
C PHE A 90 -19.28 -7.56 -5.17
N TYR A 91 -19.63 -7.18 -6.40
CA TYR A 91 -19.24 -7.90 -7.61
C TYR A 91 -18.47 -7.05 -8.61
N GLY A 92 -18.27 -5.77 -8.33
CA GLY A 92 -17.49 -4.89 -9.19
C GLY A 92 -16.06 -5.36 -9.35
N GLU A 93 -15.60 -5.42 -10.59
CA GLU A 93 -14.21 -5.70 -10.95
C GLU A 93 -13.56 -4.40 -11.43
N GLY A 94 -12.38 -4.06 -10.92
CA GLY A 94 -11.67 -2.85 -11.34
C GLY A 94 -10.68 -2.31 -10.32
N LEU A 95 -9.99 -1.23 -10.70
CA LEU A 95 -9.10 -0.46 -9.84
C LEU A 95 -9.78 0.79 -9.24
N GLU A 96 -10.99 1.10 -9.69
CA GLU A 96 -11.76 2.25 -9.26
C GLU A 96 -12.94 1.79 -8.41
N LEU A 97 -13.18 2.48 -7.30
CA LEU A 97 -14.34 2.24 -6.46
C LEU A 97 -15.60 2.85 -7.11
N PRO A 98 -16.79 2.25 -6.93
CA PRO A 98 -18.04 2.79 -7.46
C PRO A 98 -18.33 4.23 -7.00
N VAL A 99 -17.77 4.64 -5.86
CA VAL A 99 -17.85 5.99 -5.33
C VAL A 99 -16.45 6.58 -5.22
N LYS A 100 -16.26 7.78 -5.78
CA LYS A 100 -15.02 8.54 -5.62
C LYS A 100 -14.89 9.03 -4.19
N LEU A 101 -13.87 8.54 -3.48
CA LEU A 101 -13.63 8.90 -2.10
C LEU A 101 -12.74 10.14 -2.03
N GLU A 102 -13.24 11.19 -1.37
CA GLU A 102 -12.48 12.42 -1.09
C GLU A 102 -11.84 12.34 0.31
N TYR A 103 -10.56 12.00 0.34
CA TYR A 103 -9.75 11.96 1.55
C TYR A 103 -9.18 13.34 1.89
N ASP A 104 -9.04 13.64 3.19
CA ASP A 104 -8.24 14.79 3.61
C ASP A 104 -6.75 14.53 3.33
N THR A 105 -6.16 15.37 2.48
CA THR A 105 -4.75 15.27 2.08
C THR A 105 -3.85 16.20 2.89
N SER A 106 -4.34 16.84 3.95
CA SER A 106 -3.59 17.80 4.77
C SER A 106 -2.22 17.28 5.21
N LEU A 107 -2.18 16.06 5.77
CA LEU A 107 -0.95 15.41 6.24
C LEU A 107 -0.01 14.96 5.11
N ALA A 108 -0.57 14.65 3.94
CA ALA A 108 0.19 14.18 2.79
C ALA A 108 0.76 15.32 1.93
N LYS A 109 0.23 16.54 2.08
CA LYS A 109 0.61 17.70 1.26
C LYS A 109 2.11 17.98 1.29
N GLN A 110 2.72 18.01 2.47
CA GLN A 110 4.16 18.25 2.62
C GLN A 110 5.00 17.16 1.93
N ALA A 111 4.60 15.89 2.07
CA ALA A 111 5.25 14.77 1.40
C ALA A 111 5.13 14.85 -0.13
N TYR A 112 3.98 15.30 -0.65
CA TYR A 112 3.77 15.48 -2.08
C TYR A 112 4.55 16.66 -2.67
N GLU A 113 4.63 17.77 -1.93
CA GLU A 113 5.42 18.94 -2.31
C GLU A 113 6.90 18.58 -2.38
N LEU A 114 7.43 17.88 -1.37
CA LEU A 114 8.82 17.41 -1.37
C LEU A 114 9.08 16.43 -2.52
N ALA A 115 8.17 15.49 -2.78
CA ALA A 115 8.28 14.57 -3.92
C ALA A 115 8.32 15.32 -5.27
N THR A 116 7.52 16.36 -5.41
CA THR A 116 7.50 17.21 -6.62
C THR A 116 8.80 17.97 -6.78
N GLN A 117 9.38 18.51 -5.69
CA GLN A 117 10.67 19.19 -5.72
C GLN A 117 11.81 18.26 -6.15
N TRP A 118 11.83 17.03 -5.62
CA TRP A 118 12.81 16.02 -6.02
C TRP A 118 12.68 15.61 -7.49
N ASP A 119 11.45 15.51 -8.00
CA ASP A 119 11.24 15.23 -9.42
C ASP A 119 11.65 16.41 -10.32
N ALA A 120 11.34 17.65 -9.92
CA ALA A 120 11.75 18.85 -10.64
C ALA A 120 13.28 19.00 -10.70
N ALA A 121 13.97 18.55 -9.65
CA ALA A 121 15.43 18.57 -9.56
C ALA A 121 16.14 17.47 -10.37
N ARG A 122 15.41 16.53 -10.99
CA ARG A 122 15.94 15.35 -11.70
C ARG A 122 17.06 15.64 -12.70
N SER A 123 17.01 16.79 -13.36
CA SER A 123 17.99 17.20 -14.39
C SER A 123 19.10 18.09 -13.83
N SER A 124 18.99 18.52 -12.58
CA SER A 124 20.00 19.34 -11.90
C SER A 124 21.12 18.46 -11.35
N SER A 125 22.37 18.88 -11.55
CA SER A 125 23.51 18.28 -10.85
C SER A 125 23.68 18.86 -9.43
N ASP A 126 23.11 20.03 -9.17
CA ASP A 126 23.15 20.67 -7.86
C ASP A 126 21.91 20.30 -7.04
N LEU A 127 22.15 19.68 -5.89
CA LEU A 127 21.17 19.23 -4.92
C LEU A 127 21.30 19.98 -3.58
N SER A 128 22.02 21.10 -3.56
CA SER A 128 22.24 21.93 -2.37
C SER A 128 20.95 22.51 -1.77
N GLN A 129 19.88 22.57 -2.56
CA GLN A 129 18.56 23.02 -2.11
C GLN A 129 17.88 22.05 -1.13
N PHE A 130 18.33 20.79 -1.06
CA PHE A 130 17.77 19.79 -0.16
C PHE A 130 18.62 19.67 1.11
N SER A 131 17.94 19.58 2.24
CA SER A 131 18.57 19.53 3.55
C SER A 131 17.94 18.47 4.44
N ALA A 132 18.65 18.01 5.47
CA ALA A 132 18.06 17.07 6.43
C ALA A 132 16.83 17.64 7.17
N ASP A 133 16.67 18.97 7.18
CA ASP A 133 15.53 19.63 7.81
C ASP A 133 14.22 19.44 7.04
N ASP A 134 14.26 19.11 5.75
CA ASP A 134 13.06 18.92 4.91
C ASP A 134 12.12 17.83 5.44
N ILE A 135 12.69 16.85 6.16
CA ILE A 135 11.98 15.69 6.70
C ILE A 135 11.91 15.70 8.23
N LYS A 136 12.36 16.77 8.90
CA LYS A 136 12.47 16.81 10.36
C LYS A 136 11.12 16.65 11.05
N ASP A 137 10.08 17.22 10.46
CA ASP A 137 8.71 17.17 10.98
C ASP A 137 7.93 15.95 10.45
N PHE A 138 8.55 15.10 9.63
CA PHE A 138 7.87 13.95 9.05
C PHE A 138 7.76 12.82 10.06
N ASN A 139 6.55 12.31 10.23
CA ASN A 139 6.35 11.02 10.86
C ASN A 139 6.67 9.86 9.88
N THR A 140 6.74 8.64 10.40
CA THR A 140 7.04 7.44 9.59
C THR A 140 6.08 7.27 8.40
N ASN A 141 4.79 7.56 8.57
CA ASN A 141 3.79 7.42 7.51
C ASN A 141 3.98 8.47 6.41
N GLN A 142 4.29 9.72 6.77
CA GLN A 142 4.60 10.79 5.80
C GLN A 142 5.86 10.45 5.00
N MET A 143 6.86 9.87 5.66
CA MET A 143 8.07 9.38 4.99
C MET A 143 7.76 8.24 4.00
N ILE A 144 6.87 7.31 4.37
CA ILE A 144 6.39 6.25 3.46
C ILE A 144 5.63 6.86 2.28
N VAL A 145 4.70 7.77 2.53
CA VAL A 145 3.90 8.45 1.49
C VAL A 145 4.80 9.23 0.53
N PHE A 146 5.85 9.89 1.02
CA PHE A 146 6.83 10.57 0.19
C PHE A 146 7.55 9.60 -0.76
N LEU A 147 8.06 8.46 -0.25
CA LEU A 147 8.75 7.46 -1.08
C LEU A 147 7.81 6.77 -2.06
N GLU A 148 6.60 6.45 -1.62
CA GLU A 148 5.56 5.84 -2.45
C GLU A 148 5.13 6.80 -3.57
N ARG A 149 4.98 8.09 -3.26
CA ARG A 149 4.67 9.09 -4.28
C ARG A 149 5.78 9.19 -5.33
N LEU A 150 7.06 9.14 -4.92
CA LEU A 150 8.20 9.08 -5.83
C LEU A 150 8.20 7.79 -6.68
N GLU A 151 7.85 6.66 -6.07
CA GLU A 151 7.75 5.36 -6.74
C GLU A 151 6.60 5.29 -7.75
N ASP A 152 5.42 5.86 -7.44
CA ASP A 152 4.22 5.66 -8.25
C ASP A 152 4.00 6.76 -9.30
N ALA A 153 4.24 8.03 -8.95
CA ALA A 153 3.81 9.14 -9.78
C ALA A 153 4.85 9.60 -10.82
N TYR A 154 6.15 9.35 -10.58
CA TYR A 154 7.24 9.94 -11.37
C TYR A 154 8.11 8.88 -12.06
N ALA A 155 8.96 9.26 -13.01
CA ALA A 155 9.91 8.32 -13.63
C ALA A 155 11.04 7.88 -12.65
N ALA A 156 11.83 6.86 -12.97
CA ALA A 156 12.95 6.44 -12.11
C ALA A 156 13.98 7.56 -11.97
N LEU A 157 14.32 7.97 -10.74
CA LEU A 157 15.29 9.03 -10.48
C LEU A 157 16.72 8.59 -10.85
N PRO A 158 17.64 9.52 -11.19
CA PRO A 158 19.04 9.20 -11.44
C PRO A 158 19.71 8.57 -10.22
N SER A 159 20.67 7.66 -10.43
CA SER A 159 21.40 6.97 -9.35
C SER A 159 22.04 7.95 -8.35
N THR A 160 22.57 9.06 -8.85
CA THR A 160 23.22 10.10 -8.03
C THR A 160 22.25 10.70 -7.02
N HIS A 161 21.01 10.98 -7.45
CA HIS A 161 19.98 11.56 -6.61
C HIS A 161 19.50 10.57 -5.55
N ILE A 162 19.29 9.30 -5.93
CA ILE A 162 18.85 8.26 -5.00
C ILE A 162 19.91 8.03 -3.91
N ILE A 163 21.19 7.95 -4.29
CA ILE A 163 22.29 7.77 -3.33
C ILE A 163 22.41 8.99 -2.42
N GLN A 164 22.28 10.20 -2.97
CA GLN A 164 22.35 11.43 -2.18
C GLN A 164 21.16 11.53 -1.21
N MET A 165 19.94 11.27 -1.67
CA MET A 165 18.72 11.23 -0.84
C MET A 165 18.87 10.23 0.31
N GLY A 166 19.35 9.02 0.02
CA GLY A 166 19.57 7.99 1.03
C GLY A 166 20.61 8.36 2.10
N LYS A 167 21.56 9.25 1.78
CA LYS A 167 22.55 9.81 2.71
C LYS A 167 22.00 11.02 3.47
N LEU A 168 21.46 11.99 2.75
CA LEU A 168 20.94 13.26 3.28
C LEU A 168 19.86 13.02 4.34
N TYR A 169 18.93 12.12 4.05
CA TYR A 169 17.80 11.79 4.91
C TYR A 169 18.05 10.59 5.84
N GLY A 170 19.25 9.99 5.83
CA GLY A 170 19.57 8.82 6.66
C GLY A 170 18.71 7.57 6.38
N ILE A 171 17.98 7.54 5.27
CA ILE A 171 17.05 6.45 4.93
C ILE A 171 17.80 5.12 4.77
N SER A 172 19.02 5.18 4.23
CA SER A 172 19.85 4.01 4.04
C SER A 172 20.28 3.36 5.37
N SER A 173 20.48 4.11 6.45
CA SER A 173 20.89 3.57 7.76
C SER A 173 19.73 3.32 8.73
N THR A 174 18.51 3.74 8.38
CA THR A 174 17.35 3.68 9.27
C THR A 174 16.99 2.24 9.63
N PRO A 175 16.76 1.89 10.91
CA PRO A 175 16.39 0.53 11.34
C PRO A 175 14.98 0.10 10.91
N ASN A 176 14.12 1.07 10.59
CA ASN A 176 12.77 0.81 10.07
C ASN A 176 12.84 0.11 8.71
N VAL A 177 12.41 -1.15 8.70
CA VAL A 177 12.42 -2.01 7.51
C VAL A 177 11.46 -1.51 6.42
N GLU A 178 10.34 -0.90 6.78
CA GLU A 178 9.34 -0.43 5.80
C GLU A 178 9.87 0.74 4.98
N ILE A 179 10.40 1.78 5.63
CA ILE A 179 11.03 2.92 4.95
C ILE A 179 12.17 2.43 4.06
N ARG A 180 13.01 1.54 4.60
CA ARG A 180 14.16 0.98 3.89
C ARG A 180 13.73 0.16 2.68
N GLN A 181 12.69 -0.67 2.81
CA GLN A 181 12.16 -1.47 1.72
C GLN A 181 11.60 -0.59 0.59
N ARG A 182 10.86 0.47 0.94
CA ARG A 182 10.34 1.46 -0.02
C ARG A 182 11.46 2.19 -0.75
N PHE A 183 12.49 2.60 -0.02
CA PHE A 183 13.68 3.20 -0.63
C PHE A 183 14.39 2.27 -1.62
N PHE A 184 14.51 0.97 -1.29
CA PHE A 184 15.07 0.01 -2.25
C PHE A 184 14.17 -0.21 -3.46
N LYS A 185 12.85 -0.23 -3.31
CA LYS A 185 11.94 -0.28 -4.46
C LYS A 185 12.14 0.91 -5.39
N LEU A 186 12.29 2.11 -4.83
CA LEU A 186 12.61 3.31 -5.60
C LEU A 186 13.95 3.18 -6.35
N ALA A 187 14.99 2.67 -5.67
CA ALA A 187 16.30 2.44 -6.28
C ALA A 187 16.28 1.38 -7.39
N LEU A 188 15.46 0.33 -7.23
CA LEU A 188 15.34 -0.79 -8.15
C LEU A 188 14.34 -0.52 -9.29
N LYS A 189 13.75 0.68 -9.32
CA LYS A 189 12.81 1.08 -10.38
C LYS A 189 13.46 1.13 -11.75
N ASP A 190 14.73 1.52 -11.81
CA ASP A 190 15.58 1.36 -13.00
C ASP A 190 16.62 0.25 -12.77
N PRO A 191 16.39 -0.96 -13.32
CA PRO A 191 17.31 -2.09 -13.19
C PRO A 191 18.72 -1.85 -13.74
N LYS A 192 18.92 -0.89 -14.63
CA LYS A 192 20.23 -0.62 -15.24
C LYS A 192 21.05 0.40 -14.45
N SER A 193 20.45 1.01 -13.44
CA SER A 193 21.06 2.09 -12.69
C SER A 193 22.12 1.57 -11.70
N ASP A 194 23.21 2.31 -11.52
CA ASP A 194 24.22 1.99 -10.50
C ASP A 194 23.62 1.87 -9.09
N ALA A 195 22.58 2.66 -8.79
CA ALA A 195 21.86 2.56 -7.52
C ALA A 195 21.23 1.17 -7.32
N ALA A 196 20.65 0.59 -8.37
CA ALA A 196 20.07 -0.75 -8.35
C ALA A 196 21.11 -1.86 -8.12
N HIS A 197 22.37 -1.66 -8.48
CA HIS A 197 23.44 -2.65 -8.25
C HIS A 197 24.17 -2.45 -6.92
N VAL A 198 24.40 -1.21 -6.50
CA VAL A 198 25.24 -0.88 -5.32
C VAL A 198 24.46 -0.99 -4.01
N LEU A 199 23.21 -0.52 -3.97
CA LEU A 199 22.44 -0.41 -2.73
C LEU A 199 21.97 -1.76 -2.16
N PRO A 200 21.42 -2.70 -2.95
CA PRO A 200 20.94 -3.97 -2.42
C PRO A 200 22.06 -4.90 -1.95
N ARG A 201 23.22 -4.87 -2.63
CA ARG A 201 24.41 -5.67 -2.25
C ARG A 201 24.92 -5.32 -0.85
N ARG A 202 24.76 -4.05 -0.43
CA ARG A 202 25.15 -3.60 0.91
C ARG A 202 24.22 -4.06 2.03
N GLN A 203 22.98 -4.42 1.73
CA GLN A 203 21.94 -4.65 2.75
C GLN A 203 21.20 -5.98 2.66
N ARG A 204 21.67 -6.91 1.81
CA ARG A 204 21.14 -8.28 1.71
C ARG A 204 19.63 -8.36 1.43
N SER A 205 19.07 -7.38 0.72
CA SER A 205 17.65 -7.37 0.32
C SER A 205 17.37 -8.27 -0.90
N GLY A 206 17.87 -9.51 -0.87
CA GLY A 206 18.00 -10.41 -2.02
C GLY A 206 16.72 -10.67 -2.82
N LEU A 207 15.54 -10.64 -2.19
CA LEU A 207 14.26 -10.86 -2.90
C LEU A 207 13.90 -9.74 -3.88
N LEU A 208 14.22 -8.48 -3.58
CA LEU A 208 13.86 -7.36 -4.44
C LEU A 208 14.79 -7.26 -5.66
N VAL A 209 15.97 -7.90 -5.57
CA VAL A 209 17.03 -7.84 -6.59
C VAL A 209 16.75 -8.72 -7.79
N ASN A 210 15.78 -9.65 -7.72
CA ASN A 210 15.48 -10.56 -8.84
C ASN A 210 15.18 -9.85 -10.18
N LYS A 211 14.62 -8.63 -10.12
CA LYS A 211 14.36 -7.82 -11.33
C LYS A 211 15.64 -7.26 -11.99
N VAL A 212 16.73 -7.22 -11.26
CA VAL A 212 17.99 -6.54 -11.62
C VAL A 212 19.09 -7.56 -11.85
N ASP A 213 19.23 -8.51 -10.94
CA ASP A 213 20.26 -9.53 -10.94
C ASP A 213 19.67 -10.83 -10.35
N LYS A 214 19.22 -11.70 -11.26
CA LYS A 214 18.61 -12.99 -10.92
C LYS A 214 19.60 -13.93 -10.22
N GLU A 215 20.87 -13.92 -10.62
CA GLU A 215 21.90 -14.80 -10.05
C GLU A 215 22.21 -14.42 -8.60
N LEU A 216 22.31 -13.13 -8.31
CA LEU A 216 22.48 -12.64 -6.93
C LEU A 216 21.25 -12.98 -6.08
N ALA A 217 20.04 -12.84 -6.62
CA ALA A 217 18.81 -13.18 -5.91
C ALA A 217 18.73 -14.67 -5.57
N VAL A 218 19.02 -15.55 -6.55
CA VAL A 218 19.03 -17.01 -6.36
C VAL A 218 20.11 -17.45 -5.38
N SER A 219 21.34 -16.92 -5.50
CA SER A 219 22.44 -17.28 -4.59
C SER A 219 22.19 -16.80 -3.15
N THR A 220 21.58 -15.62 -2.97
CA THR A 220 21.21 -15.12 -1.64
C THR A 220 20.09 -15.96 -1.03
N PHE A 221 19.04 -16.25 -1.80
CA PHE A 221 17.93 -17.09 -1.35
C PHE A 221 18.40 -18.50 -0.99
N THR A 222 19.27 -19.11 -1.80
CA THR A 222 19.78 -20.46 -1.54
C THR A 222 20.57 -20.53 -0.23
N LYS A 223 21.37 -19.49 0.09
CA LYS A 223 22.13 -19.42 1.35
C LYS A 223 21.23 -19.30 2.58
N GLU A 224 20.12 -18.57 2.47
CA GLU A 224 19.22 -18.28 3.59
C GLU A 224 17.92 -19.10 3.56
N ARG A 225 17.81 -20.07 2.65
CA ARG A 225 16.57 -20.83 2.38
C ARG A 225 15.97 -21.43 3.65
N GLU A 226 16.81 -22.06 4.46
CA GLU A 226 16.40 -22.76 5.69
C GLU A 226 15.91 -21.82 6.80
N SER A 227 16.22 -20.52 6.71
CA SER A 227 15.73 -19.53 7.67
C SER A 227 14.27 -19.12 7.43
N PHE A 228 13.73 -19.37 6.24
CA PHE A 228 12.35 -19.04 5.89
C PHE A 228 11.37 -20.16 6.28
N ASN A 229 10.15 -19.78 6.64
CA ASN A 229 9.05 -20.74 6.80
C ASN A 229 8.75 -21.48 5.46
N PRO A 230 8.35 -22.76 5.47
CA PRO A 230 8.06 -23.54 4.27
C PRO A 230 7.10 -22.88 3.24
N ILE A 231 6.12 -22.10 3.70
CA ILE A 231 5.21 -21.38 2.79
C ILE A 231 5.97 -20.27 2.05
N ALA A 232 6.77 -19.49 2.77
CA ALA A 232 7.58 -18.43 2.18
C ALA A 232 8.60 -18.99 1.19
N GLN A 233 9.25 -20.12 1.50
CA GLN A 233 10.17 -20.79 0.58
C GLN A 233 9.49 -21.09 -0.76
N LYS A 234 8.33 -21.77 -0.74
CA LYS A 234 7.59 -22.12 -1.97
C LYS A 234 7.17 -20.89 -2.79
N LEU A 235 6.72 -19.83 -2.11
CA LEU A 235 6.32 -18.59 -2.79
C LEU A 235 7.52 -17.90 -3.45
N ILE A 236 8.67 -17.88 -2.78
CA ILE A 236 9.91 -17.28 -3.30
C ILE A 236 10.49 -18.11 -4.44
N GLU A 237 10.49 -19.45 -4.32
CA GLU A 237 10.93 -20.35 -5.39
C GLU A 237 10.16 -20.12 -6.69
N ARG A 238 8.83 -20.00 -6.61
CA ARG A 238 7.98 -19.66 -7.76
C ARG A 238 8.27 -18.25 -8.28
N ASP A 239 8.47 -17.27 -7.40
CA ASP A 239 8.81 -15.89 -7.80
C ASP A 239 10.19 -15.79 -8.49
N LEU A 240 11.13 -16.66 -8.15
CA LEU A 240 12.45 -16.78 -8.79
C LEU A 240 12.42 -17.66 -10.06
N GLY A 241 11.32 -18.34 -10.34
CA GLY A 241 11.17 -19.28 -11.46
C GLY A 241 12.08 -20.50 -11.34
N LEU A 242 12.26 -21.00 -10.11
CA LEU A 242 12.95 -22.26 -9.82
C LEU A 242 12.01 -23.47 -9.88
N VAL A 243 10.69 -23.21 -9.82
CA VAL A 243 9.58 -24.17 -9.89
C VAL A 243 8.48 -23.57 -10.76
#